data_AF-A0A090QIZ5-F1
#
_entry.id   AF-A0A090QIZ5-F1
#
_cell.length_a   1.000
_cell.length_b   1.000
_cell.length_c   1.000
_cell.angle_alpha   90.00
_cell.angle_beta   90.00
_cell.angle_gamma   90.00
#
_symmetry.space_group_name_H-M   'P 1'
#
loop_
_entity.id
_entity.type
_entity.pdbx_description
1 polymer ?
#
loop_
_entity_poly.entity_id
_entity_poly.type
_entity_poly.pdbx_seq_one_letter_code
_entity_poly.pdbx_strand_id
1 'polypeptide(L)'
;MTTELILGGARSGKSSHAEWLAMQSGKQVVYIATATAGDEEMAERIVRHQQDRPAEWQLVETPITLAETLRAYDHPDRCLLVDCLTLWLTNCLFNRDLDTDWPEQKAALLSVLDSVQGHIIFVSNEVGQGIVRWAKCHVVSSMKAAGCTKR
;
A
#
# COMPACT_ATOMS: atom_id res chain seq x y z
N MET A 1 15.78 13.29 8.09
CA MET A 1 14.52 12.52 8.01
C MET A 1 14.77 11.33 7.12
N THR A 2 14.24 10.17 7.49
CA THR A 2 14.54 8.93 6.78
C THR A 2 13.24 8.38 6.21
N THR A 3 13.29 8.05 4.93
CA THR A 3 12.25 7.29 4.24
C THR A 3 12.90 6.00 3.79
N GLU A 4 12.45 4.88 4.34
CA GLU A 4 13.01 3.55 4.09
C GLU A 4 12.02 2.71 3.27
N LEU A 5 12.52 1.91 2.34
CA LEU A 5 11.73 0.98 1.56
C LEU A 5 12.31 -0.43 1.74
N ILE A 6 11.50 -1.31 2.32
CA ILE A 6 11.81 -2.73 2.54
C ILE A 6 11.13 -3.53 1.45
N LEU A 7 11.94 -4.14 0.59
CA LEU A 7 11.51 -4.97 -0.53
C LEU A 7 11.87 -6.44 -0.27
N GLY A 8 10.96 -7.35 -0.62
CA GLY A 8 11.25 -8.79 -0.55
C GLY A 8 10.09 -9.67 -1.02
N GLY A 9 10.40 -10.93 -1.31
CA GLY A 9 9.41 -11.91 -1.77
C GLY A 9 8.30 -12.21 -0.75
N ALA A 10 7.24 -12.87 -1.18
CA ALA A 10 6.17 -13.31 -0.28
C ALA A 10 6.74 -14.22 0.84
N ARG A 11 6.27 -14.02 2.08
CA ARG A 11 6.70 -14.80 3.27
C ARG A 11 8.20 -14.72 3.59
N SER A 12 8.90 -13.68 3.15
CA SER A 12 10.33 -13.46 3.45
C SER A 12 10.63 -12.83 4.81
N GLY A 13 9.63 -12.64 5.68
CA GLY A 13 9.79 -12.00 7.00
C GLY A 13 9.94 -10.48 6.98
N LYS A 14 9.68 -9.81 5.84
CA LYS A 14 9.86 -8.36 5.68
C LYS A 14 8.95 -7.51 6.59
N SER A 15 7.71 -7.91 6.84
CA SER A 15 6.83 -7.21 7.80
C SER A 15 7.40 -7.27 9.21
N SER A 16 7.86 -8.44 9.67
CA SER A 16 8.50 -8.57 10.99
C SER A 16 9.80 -7.77 11.10
N HIS A 17 10.59 -7.69 10.02
CA HIS A 17 11.78 -6.84 10.00
C HIS A 17 11.43 -5.34 10.07
N ALA A 18 10.39 -4.93 9.34
CA ALA A 18 9.89 -3.55 9.37
C ALA A 18 9.35 -3.17 10.76
N GLU A 19 8.61 -4.08 11.39
CA GLU A 19 8.12 -3.91 12.77
C GLU A 19 9.29 -3.78 13.75
N TRP A 20 10.33 -4.63 13.63
CA TRP A 20 11.54 -4.53 14.44
C TRP A 20 12.25 -3.18 14.27
N LEU A 21 12.39 -2.68 13.02
CA LEU A 21 12.96 -1.36 12.75
C LEU A 21 12.11 -0.23 13.36
N ALA A 22 10.78 -0.33 13.25
CA ALA A 22 9.87 0.64 13.85
C ALA A 22 10.02 0.67 15.38
N MET A 23 10.14 -0.48 16.05
CA MET A 23 10.42 -0.56 17.49
C MET A 23 11.78 0.05 17.86
N GLN A 24 12.82 -0.24 17.09
CA GLN A 24 14.17 0.29 17.32
C GLN A 24 14.26 1.81 17.09
N SER A 25 13.31 2.41 16.37
CA SER A 25 13.30 3.85 16.13
C SER A 25 13.13 4.69 17.40
N GLY A 26 12.59 4.10 18.48
CA GLY A 26 12.29 4.81 19.74
C GLY A 26 11.19 5.87 19.61
N LYS A 27 10.46 5.88 18.49
CA LYS A 27 9.39 6.83 18.17
C LYS A 27 8.01 6.23 18.44
N GLN A 28 6.99 7.08 18.49
CA GLN A 28 5.60 6.62 18.51
C GLN A 28 5.26 6.00 17.15
N VAL A 29 4.90 4.71 17.14
CA VAL A 29 4.63 3.99 15.90
C VAL A 29 3.16 4.10 15.51
N VAL A 30 2.92 4.50 14.26
CA VAL A 30 1.61 4.44 13.61
C VAL A 30 1.71 3.39 12.51
N TYR A 31 1.01 2.28 12.68
CA TYR A 31 0.90 1.22 11.69
C TYR A 31 -0.23 1.56 10.71
N ILE A 32 0.14 1.65 9.44
CA ILE A 32 -0.75 2.01 8.34
C ILE A 32 -0.97 0.76 7.48
N ALA A 33 -2.13 0.14 7.68
CA ALA A 33 -2.56 -1.02 6.92
C ALA A 33 -3.24 -0.58 5.62
N THR A 34 -2.73 -1.04 4.49
CA THR A 34 -3.32 -0.74 3.16
C THR A 34 -4.05 -1.94 2.57
N ALA A 35 -3.94 -3.10 3.22
CA ALA A 35 -4.63 -4.32 2.84
C ALA A 35 -6.14 -4.17 3.05
N THR A 36 -6.93 -4.55 2.06
CA THR A 36 -8.36 -4.83 2.23
C THR A 36 -8.53 -6.34 2.39
N ALA A 37 -9.31 -6.80 3.37
CA ALA A 37 -9.67 -8.22 3.48
C ALA A 37 -10.49 -8.63 2.25
N GLY A 38 -9.82 -9.20 1.24
CA GLY A 38 -10.47 -9.69 0.02
C GLY A 38 -11.04 -11.11 0.16
N ASP A 39 -10.51 -11.89 1.11
CA ASP A 39 -10.96 -13.23 1.46
C ASP A 39 -10.77 -13.49 2.96
N GLU A 40 -11.40 -14.57 3.46
CA GLU A 40 -11.46 -14.94 4.87
C GLU A 40 -10.08 -15.32 5.43
N GLU A 41 -9.21 -15.93 4.59
CA GLU A 41 -7.82 -16.25 4.95
C GLU A 41 -6.99 -14.98 5.18
N MET A 42 -7.17 -13.95 4.36
CA MET A 42 -6.52 -12.65 4.52
C MET A 42 -7.03 -11.93 5.77
N ALA A 43 -8.32 -12.03 6.07
CA ALA A 43 -8.92 -11.45 7.27
C ALA A 43 -8.34 -12.06 8.56
N GLU A 44 -8.28 -13.39 8.66
CA GLU A 44 -7.71 -14.08 9.82
C GLU A 44 -6.23 -13.72 10.03
N ARG A 45 -5.48 -13.55 8.94
CA ARG A 45 -4.07 -13.17 9.00
C ARG A 45 -3.89 -11.71 9.41
N ILE A 46 -4.75 -10.81 8.95
CA ILE A 46 -4.78 -9.42 9.42
C ILE A 46 -5.04 -9.39 10.92
N VAL A 47 -6.05 -10.12 11.40
CA VAL A 47 -6.39 -10.19 12.84
C VAL A 47 -5.22 -10.71 13.66
N ARG A 48 -4.56 -11.79 13.24
CA ARG A 48 -3.38 -12.31 13.94
C ARG A 48 -2.23 -11.31 13.97
N HIS A 49 -1.95 -10.65 12.84
CA HIS A 49 -0.92 -9.61 12.78
C HIS A 49 -1.27 -8.38 13.64
N GLN A 50 -2.55 -8.05 13.79
CA GLN A 50 -2.99 -6.99 14.70
C GLN A 50 -2.77 -7.39 16.17
N GLN A 51 -3.00 -8.66 16.53
CA GLN A 51 -2.83 -9.18 17.89
C GLN A 51 -1.36 -9.30 18.31
N ASP A 52 -0.45 -9.57 17.37
CA ASP A 52 0.98 -9.70 17.65
C ASP A 52 1.68 -8.34 17.86
N ARG A 53 0.98 -7.22 17.66
CA ARG A 53 1.54 -5.87 17.80
C ARG A 53 1.42 -5.34 19.23
N PRO A 54 2.38 -4.50 19.67
CA PRO A 54 2.25 -3.76 20.92
C PRO A 54 0.97 -2.94 20.94
N ALA A 55 0.21 -3.01 22.04
CA ALA A 55 -1.06 -2.28 22.19
C ALA A 55 -0.91 -0.75 22.15
N GLU A 56 0.31 -0.24 22.32
CA GLU A 56 0.65 1.18 22.22
C GLU A 56 0.72 1.69 20.76
N TRP A 57 0.74 0.79 19.78
CA TRP A 57 0.80 1.15 18.36
C TRP A 57 -0.58 1.58 17.88
N GLN A 58 -0.64 2.74 17.24
CA GLN A 58 -1.85 3.18 16.59
C GLN A 58 -2.02 2.46 15.26
N LEU A 59 -3.16 1.80 15.05
CA LEU A 59 -3.54 1.21 13.77
C LEU A 59 -4.41 2.17 12.97
N VAL A 60 -4.07 2.37 11.69
CA VAL A 60 -4.86 3.12 10.72
C VAL A 60 -5.03 2.29 9.45
N GLU A 61 -6.26 2.04 9.05
CA GLU A 61 -6.57 1.35 7.80
C GLU A 61 -6.84 2.38 6.70
N THR A 62 -5.99 2.39 5.66
CA THR A 62 -6.09 3.32 4.54
C THR A 62 -5.87 2.59 3.21
N PRO A 63 -6.93 2.01 2.62
CA PRO A 63 -6.78 1.25 1.39
C PRO A 63 -6.39 2.13 0.18
N ILE A 64 -6.72 3.42 0.20
CA ILE A 64 -6.51 4.35 -0.94
C ILE A 64 -5.82 5.65 -0.54
N THR A 65 -6.36 6.38 0.45
CA THR A 65 -5.94 7.76 0.78
C THR A 65 -4.67 7.78 1.63
N LEU A 66 -3.65 7.06 1.17
CA LEU A 66 -2.37 6.89 1.85
C LEU A 66 -1.67 8.23 2.05
N ALA A 67 -1.66 9.10 1.05
CA ALA A 67 -1.05 10.43 1.15
C ALA A 67 -1.70 11.29 2.23
N GLU A 68 -3.04 11.30 2.30
CA GLU A 68 -3.76 12.03 3.34
C GLU A 68 -3.49 11.48 4.73
N THR A 69 -3.48 10.15 4.85
CA THR A 69 -3.13 9.47 6.11
C THR A 69 -1.72 9.83 6.56
N LEU A 70 -0.74 9.77 5.65
CA LEU A 70 0.64 10.15 5.97
C LEU A 70 0.72 11.60 6.45
N ARG A 71 0.02 12.56 5.81
CA ARG A 71 -0.03 13.96 6.28
C ARG A 71 -0.69 14.11 7.64
N ALA A 72 -1.79 13.40 7.89
CA ALA A 72 -2.54 13.50 9.14
C ALA A 72 -1.75 12.98 10.34
N TYR A 73 -0.90 11.97 10.12
CA TYR A 73 -0.11 11.34 11.17
C TYR A 73 1.35 11.81 11.23
N ASP A 74 1.80 12.61 10.25
CA ASP A 74 3.16 13.13 10.21
C ASP A 74 3.51 13.93 11.47
N HIS A 75 4.63 13.57 12.08
CA HIS A 75 5.19 14.25 13.23
C HIS A 75 6.67 13.86 13.41
N PRO A 76 7.57 14.77 13.81
CA PRO A 76 8.98 14.46 14.05
C PRO A 76 9.23 13.27 14.99
N ASP A 77 8.37 13.11 16.01
CA ASP A 77 8.48 12.05 17.03
C ASP A 77 7.75 10.75 16.65
N ARG A 78 7.24 10.64 15.42
CA ARG A 78 6.50 9.46 14.94
C ARG A 78 7.27 8.65 13.90
N CYS A 79 7.00 7.35 13.90
CA CYS A 79 7.38 6.41 12.87
C CYS A 79 6.11 5.87 12.19
N LEU A 80 5.96 6.12 10.90
CA LEU A 80 4.85 5.68 10.07
C LEU A 80 5.27 4.40 9.35
N LEU A 81 4.70 3.25 9.73
CA LEU A 81 4.98 1.96 9.12
C LEU A 81 3.84 1.59 8.17
N VAL A 82 4.11 1.56 6.86
CA VAL A 82 3.13 1.26 5.82
C VAL A 82 3.32 -0.16 5.30
N ASP A 83 2.30 -1.02 5.45
CA ASP A 83 2.36 -2.43 5.05
C ASP A 83 1.04 -2.83 4.32
N CYS A 84 1.04 -3.09 3.01
CA CYS A 84 2.15 -2.93 2.06
C CYS A 84 1.77 -2.08 0.84
N LEU A 85 2.77 -1.42 0.24
CA LEU A 85 2.59 -0.61 -0.96
C LEU A 85 2.04 -1.41 -2.14
N THR A 86 2.31 -2.72 -2.20
CA THR A 86 1.81 -3.58 -3.29
C THR A 86 0.28 -3.69 -3.26
N LEU A 87 -0.32 -3.84 -2.06
CA LEU A 87 -1.77 -3.90 -1.92
C LEU A 87 -2.40 -2.53 -2.13
N TRP A 88 -1.78 -1.47 -1.63
CA TRP A 88 -2.21 -0.09 -1.92
C TRP A 88 -2.26 0.18 -3.43
N LEU A 89 -1.20 -0.16 -4.16
CA LEU A 89 -1.14 -0.04 -5.61
C LEU A 89 -2.22 -0.87 -6.29
N THR A 90 -2.48 -2.09 -5.79
CA THR A 90 -3.51 -2.98 -6.32
C THR A 90 -4.90 -2.37 -6.16
N ASN A 91 -5.19 -1.80 -4.98
CA ASN A 91 -6.44 -1.08 -4.72
C ASN A 91 -6.61 0.09 -5.69
N CYS A 92 -5.57 0.93 -5.85
CA CYS A 92 -5.63 2.10 -6.73
C CYS A 92 -5.81 1.76 -8.22
N LEU A 93 -5.26 0.63 -8.68
CA LEU A 93 -5.30 0.27 -10.10
C LEU A 93 -6.50 -0.58 -10.50
N PHE A 94 -7.00 -1.43 -9.61
CA PHE A 94 -7.92 -2.51 -9.99
C PHE A 94 -9.25 -2.49 -9.24
N ASN A 95 -9.37 -1.77 -8.13
CA ASN A 95 -10.62 -1.73 -7.39
C ASN A 95 -11.61 -0.78 -8.07
N ARG A 96 -12.57 -1.35 -8.80
CA ARG A 96 -13.58 -0.60 -9.56
C ARG A 96 -14.68 0.01 -8.68
N ASP A 97 -14.85 -0.51 -7.47
CA ASP A 97 -15.83 0.00 -6.51
C ASP A 97 -15.29 1.22 -5.76
N LEU A 98 -13.98 1.46 -5.87
CA LEU A 98 -13.32 2.61 -5.30
C LEU A 98 -12.98 3.60 -6.43
N ASP A 99 -13.59 4.78 -6.38
CA ASP A 99 -13.35 5.85 -7.35
C ASP A 99 -11.91 6.38 -7.17
N THR A 100 -10.97 5.81 -7.92
CA THR A 100 -9.54 6.03 -7.72
C THR A 100 -8.85 6.45 -9.01
N ASP A 101 -8.27 7.65 -9.01
CA ASP A 101 -7.36 8.10 -10.06
C ASP A 101 -5.91 7.79 -9.67
N TRP A 102 -5.33 6.75 -10.28
CA TRP A 102 -3.95 6.33 -10.00
C TRP A 102 -2.91 7.46 -10.18
N PRO A 103 -2.89 8.19 -11.31
CA PRO A 103 -2.08 9.39 -11.46
C PRO A 103 -2.16 10.37 -10.27
N GLU A 104 -3.37 10.65 -9.79
CA GLU A 104 -3.59 11.56 -8.65
C GLU A 104 -3.00 10.98 -7.36
N GLN A 105 -3.32 9.73 -7.03
CA GLN A 105 -2.83 9.08 -5.79
C GLN A 105 -1.30 8.96 -5.78
N LYS A 106 -0.70 8.66 -6.94
CA LYS A 106 0.75 8.64 -7.11
C LYS A 106 1.36 10.02 -6.87
N ALA A 107 0.81 11.06 -7.50
CA ALA A 107 1.30 12.42 -7.34
C ALA A 107 1.17 12.90 -5.88
N ALA A 108 0.04 12.59 -5.24
CA ALA A 108 -0.20 12.92 -3.85
C ALA A 108 0.81 12.24 -2.92
N LEU A 109 1.10 10.95 -3.10
CA LEU A 109 2.09 10.24 -2.29
C LEU A 109 3.48 10.87 -2.43
N LEU A 110 3.94 11.11 -3.67
CA LEU A 110 5.26 11.70 -3.92
C LEU A 110 5.39 13.09 -3.27
N SER A 111 4.35 13.93 -3.39
CA SER A 111 4.32 15.24 -2.75
C SER A 111 4.45 15.17 -1.22
N VAL A 112 3.91 14.13 -0.57
CA VAL A 112 4.06 13.96 0.89
C VAL A 112 5.49 13.62 1.26
N LEU A 113 6.14 12.75 0.50
CA LEU A 113 7.51 12.33 0.78
C LEU A 113 8.52 13.48 0.75
N ASP A 114 8.25 14.52 -0.06
CA ASP A 114 9.08 15.72 -0.12
C ASP A 114 8.97 16.62 1.12
N SER A 115 7.92 16.46 1.94
CA SER A 115 7.58 17.36 3.04
C SER A 115 7.47 16.71 4.42
N VAL A 116 7.59 15.37 4.49
CA VAL A 116 7.41 14.60 5.74
C VAL A 116 8.49 14.93 6.78
N GLN A 117 8.07 15.05 8.03
CA GLN A 117 8.95 15.26 9.17
C GLN A 117 9.22 13.99 9.98
N GLY A 118 8.28 13.06 10.01
CA GLY A 118 8.38 11.75 10.66
C GLY A 118 9.29 10.77 9.93
N HIS A 119 9.58 9.65 10.59
CA HIS A 119 10.25 8.52 9.95
C HIS A 119 9.19 7.69 9.20
N ILE A 120 9.36 7.43 7.90
CA ILE A 120 8.49 6.49 7.19
C ILE A 120 9.23 5.20 6.83
N ILE A 121 8.59 4.06 7.09
CA ILE A 121 9.02 2.74 6.64
C ILE A 121 7.94 2.17 5.71
N PHE A 122 8.30 1.91 4.46
CA PHE A 122 7.43 1.24 3.50
C PHE A 122 7.80 -0.23 3.35
N VAL A 123 6.80 -1.10 3.39
CA VAL A 123 6.94 -2.51 3.01
C VAL A 123 6.35 -2.72 1.63
N SER A 124 7.07 -3.40 0.75
CA SER A 124 6.56 -3.80 -0.56
C SER A 124 7.01 -5.22 -0.92
N ASN A 125 6.14 -5.92 -1.65
CA ASN A 125 6.49 -7.21 -2.24
C ASN A 125 7.36 -7.01 -3.47
N GLU A 126 8.43 -7.79 -3.56
CA GLU A 126 9.12 -8.04 -4.82
C GLU A 126 8.31 -9.10 -5.59
N VAL A 127 7.98 -8.82 -6.86
CA VAL A 127 7.16 -9.69 -7.72
C VAL A 127 7.80 -9.96 -9.09
N GLY A 128 8.97 -9.41 -9.37
CA GLY A 128 9.63 -9.41 -10.67
C GLY A 128 10.61 -10.56 -10.89
N GLN A 129 10.97 -11.32 -9.86
CA GLN A 129 11.90 -12.46 -9.99
C GLN A 129 11.19 -13.80 -10.32
N GLY A 130 9.89 -13.79 -10.56
CA GLY A 130 9.13 -14.97 -10.98
C GLY A 130 9.16 -15.22 -12.49
N ILE A 131 8.86 -16.45 -12.91
CA ILE A 131 8.57 -16.76 -14.32
C ILE A 131 7.38 -15.91 -14.78
N VAL A 132 7.48 -15.28 -15.96
CA VAL A 132 6.38 -14.53 -16.57
C VAL A 132 5.13 -15.40 -16.58
N ARG A 133 4.09 -14.98 -15.85
CA ARG A 133 2.77 -15.60 -15.93
C ARG A 133 1.98 -14.87 -17.01
N TRP A 134 1.55 -15.59 -18.03
CA TRP A 134 0.60 -15.08 -19.00
C TRP A 134 -0.79 -15.07 -18.35
N ALA A 135 -1.17 -13.94 -17.76
CA ALA A 135 -2.58 -13.66 -17.55
C ALA A 135 -3.21 -13.37 -18.92
N LYS A 136 -4.35 -13.98 -19.25
CA LYS A 136 -5.14 -13.59 -20.42
C LYS A 136 -5.61 -12.15 -20.20
N CYS A 137 -4.87 -11.17 -20.73
CA CYS A 137 -5.40 -9.84 -20.97
C CYS A 137 -6.53 -9.97 -21.99
N HIS A 138 -7.77 -10.04 -21.52
CA HIS A 138 -8.91 -9.77 -22.39
C HIS A 138 -8.86 -8.28 -22.73
N VAL A 139 -8.29 -7.96 -23.90
CA VAL A 139 -8.48 -6.66 -24.53
C VAL A 139 -9.97 -6.58 -24.86
N VAL A 140 -10.74 -5.90 -24.00
CA VAL A 140 -12.11 -5.53 -24.33
C VAL A 140 -12.02 -4.43 -25.39
N SER A 141 -11.98 -4.84 -26.65
CA SER A 141 -12.13 -3.92 -27.78
C SER A 141 -13.60 -3.48 -27.82
N SER A 142 -13.90 -2.34 -27.21
CA SER A 142 -15.16 -1.65 -27.47
C SER A 142 -15.12 -1.06 -28.88
N MET A 143 -15.49 -1.86 -29.88
CA MET A 143 -15.84 -1.38 -31.22
C MET A 143 -17.08 -0.48 -31.13
N LYS A 144 -16.89 0.85 -31.08
CA LYS A 144 -17.95 1.77 -31.50
C LYS A 144 -18.02 1.71 -33.03
N ALA A 145 -19.03 1.02 -33.55
CA ALA A 145 -19.42 1.08 -34.94
C ALA A 145 -19.84 2.52 -35.29
N ALA A 146 -18.92 3.27 -35.90
CA ALA A 146 -19.26 4.52 -36.57
C ALA A 146 -19.93 4.17 -37.90
N GLY A 147 -21.20 4.57 -38.05
CA GLY A 147 -21.95 4.42 -39.28
C GLY A 147 -21.27 5.16 -40.43
N CYS A 148 -20.96 4.43 -41.50
CA CYS A 148 -20.53 5.00 -42.77
C CYS A 148 -21.67 4.80 -43.79
N THR A 149 -22.31 5.91 -44.11
CA THR A 149 -23.42 6.07 -45.05
C THR A 149 -22.94 5.79 -46.47
N LYS A 150 -23.51 4.79 -47.14
CA LYS A 150 -23.34 4.62 -48.59
C LYS A 150 -24.04 5.79 -49.32
N ARG A 151 -23.28 6.52 -50.14
CA ARG A 151 -23.73 7.10 -51.40
C ARG A 151 -22.72 6.74 -52.47
#